data_AF-A0A956FCV8-F1
#
_entry.id   AF-A0A956FCV8-F1
#
_cell.length_a   1.000
_cell.length_b   1.000
_cell.length_c   1.000
_cell.angle_alpha   90.00
_cell.angle_beta   90.00
_cell.angle_gamma   90.00
#
_symmetry.space_group_name_H-M   'P 1'
#
loop_
_entity.id
_entity.type
_entity.pdbx_description
1 polymer ?
#
loop_
_entity_poly.entity_id
_entity_poly.type
_entity_poly.pdbx_seq_one_letter_code
_entity_poly.pdbx_strand_id
1 'polypeptide(L)'
;SAPPWPPQGLGLSAAGEPVPVGSWPAPSGEGVRIAAPLGPHGRHHVAIRDDGRPAVTIAWPLPSARTGEQDLLLRLVTGHRHQARVHLAWLDRPIVGDAAYGGPISSSLRLHATVLDLSAACPGEPRIHGPIPASWDAP
;
A
#
# COMPACT_ATOMS: atom_id res chain seq x y z
N SER A 1 6.49 29.00 7.11
CA SER A 1 7.28 27.76 7.20
C SER A 1 6.29 26.62 7.20
N ALA A 2 6.28 25.77 6.17
CA ALA A 2 5.52 24.53 6.24
C ALA A 2 6.24 23.61 7.25
N PRO A 3 5.51 22.92 8.15
CA PRO A 3 6.14 21.99 9.08
C PRO A 3 6.97 20.96 8.31
N PRO A 4 8.09 20.47 8.87
CA PRO A 4 8.82 19.38 8.26
C PRO A 4 7.87 18.22 8.03
N TRP A 5 7.81 17.80 6.77
CA TRP A 5 7.16 16.58 6.36
C TRP A 5 8.00 15.39 6.87
N PRO A 6 7.45 14.39 7.59
CA PRO A 6 6.04 14.13 7.94
C PRO A 6 5.57 14.72 9.32
N PRO A 7 4.26 15.00 9.50
CA PRO A 7 3.70 15.40 10.80
C PRO A 7 3.72 14.26 11.83
N GLN A 8 4.04 14.61 13.08
CA GLN A 8 4.11 13.68 14.21
C GLN A 8 2.71 13.37 14.77
N GLY A 9 2.44 12.11 15.12
CA GLY A 9 1.19 11.70 15.80
C GLY A 9 0.22 10.85 14.97
N LEU A 10 0.54 10.54 13.72
CA LEU A 10 -0.21 9.58 12.89
C LEU A 10 0.30 8.16 13.13
N GLY A 11 -0.63 7.23 13.36
CA GLY A 11 -0.32 5.94 13.95
C GLY A 11 0.37 4.97 12.99
N LEU A 12 1.61 4.63 13.33
CA LEU A 12 2.31 3.44 12.86
C LEU A 12 2.37 2.44 14.01
N SER A 13 1.92 1.21 13.77
CA SER A 13 2.11 0.13 14.74
C SER A 13 2.68 -1.10 14.06
N ALA A 14 3.68 -1.69 14.70
CA ALA A 14 4.01 -3.10 14.52
C ALA A 14 2.78 -3.91 14.97
N ALA A 15 2.47 -5.02 14.30
CA ALA A 15 1.20 -5.76 14.32
C ALA A 15 0.16 -5.28 13.28
N GLY A 16 0.47 -5.50 12.01
CA GLY A 16 -0.58 -5.85 11.05
C GLY A 16 -1.29 -7.15 11.44
N GLU A 17 -2.59 -7.25 11.16
CA GLU A 17 -3.35 -8.52 11.29
C GLU A 17 -2.60 -9.69 10.61
N PRO A 18 -2.82 -10.96 10.97
CA PRO A 18 -2.23 -12.05 10.23
C PRO A 18 -2.69 -12.03 8.77
N VAL A 19 -1.78 -12.29 7.83
CA VAL A 19 -2.13 -12.54 6.43
C VAL A 19 -2.95 -13.84 6.38
N PRO A 20 -4.15 -13.87 5.78
CA PRO A 20 -4.90 -15.11 5.63
C PRO A 20 -4.05 -16.15 4.88
N VAL A 21 -3.90 -17.33 5.47
CA VAL A 21 -3.12 -18.44 4.90
C VAL A 21 -3.69 -18.84 3.53
N GLY A 22 -2.83 -18.91 2.50
CA GLY A 22 -3.19 -19.13 1.09
C GLY A 22 -1.98 -19.00 0.14
N SER A 23 -2.21 -18.80 -1.16
CA SER A 23 -1.21 -18.79 -2.26
C SER A 23 -0.19 -17.63 -2.27
N TRP A 24 0.00 -16.93 -1.15
CA TRP A 24 0.95 -15.83 -1.05
C TRP A 24 2.32 -16.35 -0.61
N PRO A 25 3.42 -15.76 -1.11
CA PRO A 25 4.70 -15.92 -0.44
C PRO A 25 4.55 -15.50 1.03
N ALA A 26 5.09 -16.32 1.93
CA ALA A 26 5.06 -16.00 3.35
C ALA A 26 5.78 -14.67 3.61
N PRO A 27 5.21 -13.77 4.43
CA PRO A 27 5.91 -12.56 4.84
C PRO A 27 7.30 -12.86 5.39
N SER A 28 8.28 -12.04 5.02
CA SER A 28 9.66 -12.15 5.52
C SER A 28 9.87 -11.49 6.88
N GLY A 29 8.84 -10.82 7.41
CA GLY A 29 8.91 -10.07 8.66
C GLY A 29 7.54 -9.62 9.16
N GLU A 30 7.56 -8.82 10.23
CA GLU A 30 6.36 -8.29 10.86
C GLU A 30 5.63 -7.29 9.94
N GLY A 31 4.29 -7.32 9.98
CA GLY A 31 3.48 -6.36 9.26
C GLY A 31 3.42 -5.00 9.97
N VAL A 32 3.35 -3.93 9.17
CA VAL A 32 3.14 -2.57 9.64
C VAL A 32 1.73 -2.12 9.32
N ARG A 33 1.01 -1.62 10.33
CA ARG A 33 -0.27 -0.96 10.16
C ARG A 33 -0.06 0.54 10.04
N ILE A 34 -0.53 1.12 8.94
CA ILE A 34 -0.46 2.54 8.61
C ILE A 34 -1.86 3.14 8.76
N ALA A 35 -2.07 3.92 9.83
CA ALA A 35 -3.35 4.57 10.11
C ALA A 35 -3.18 6.09 10.10
N ALA A 36 -3.28 6.66 8.90
CA ALA A 36 -3.13 8.08 8.64
C ALA A 36 -4.29 8.56 7.76
N PRO A 37 -5.11 9.53 8.19
CA PRO A 37 -6.27 9.98 7.44
C PRO A 37 -5.88 10.66 6.13
N LEU A 38 -6.74 10.55 5.12
CA LEU A 38 -6.50 11.04 3.77
C LEU A 38 -7.52 12.11 3.38
N GLY A 39 -7.04 13.15 2.73
CA GLY A 39 -7.89 14.20 2.17
C GLY A 39 -7.37 14.74 0.85
N PRO A 40 -8.20 15.52 0.13
CA PRO A 40 -7.82 16.10 -1.15
C PRO A 40 -6.64 17.07 -0.99
N HIS A 41 -5.74 17.08 -1.98
CA HIS A 41 -4.65 18.04 -2.09
C HIS A 41 -4.58 18.55 -3.54
N GLY A 42 -5.31 19.64 -3.82
CA GLY A 42 -5.56 20.05 -5.20
C GLY A 42 -6.50 19.11 -5.96
N ARG A 43 -6.61 19.29 -7.27
CA ARG A 43 -7.63 18.62 -8.10
C ARG A 43 -7.39 17.11 -8.28
N HIS A 44 -6.13 16.70 -8.39
CA HIS A 44 -5.76 15.34 -8.78
C HIS A 44 -4.93 14.57 -7.74
N HIS A 45 -4.52 15.19 -6.64
CA HIS A 45 -3.74 14.54 -5.60
C HIS A 45 -4.54 14.32 -4.31
N VAL A 46 -4.04 13.38 -3.52
CA VAL A 46 -4.50 13.07 -2.17
C VAL A 46 -3.29 13.17 -1.26
N ALA A 47 -3.46 13.68 -0.06
CA ALA A 47 -2.40 13.76 0.93
C ALA A 47 -2.89 13.22 2.27
N ILE A 48 -1.94 12.86 3.12
CA ILE A 48 -2.18 12.70 4.55
C ILE A 48 -2.65 14.04 5.12
N ARG A 49 -3.79 14.06 5.80
CA ARG A 49 -4.34 15.25 6.45
C ARG A 49 -5.06 14.90 7.73
N ASP A 50 -4.87 15.67 8.79
CA ASP A 50 -5.52 15.42 10.08
C ASP A 50 -7.05 15.62 10.02
N ASP A 51 -7.51 16.52 9.13
CA ASP A 51 -8.94 16.73 8.81
C ASP A 51 -9.46 15.77 7.72
N GLY A 52 -8.64 14.79 7.33
CA GLY A 52 -8.95 13.80 6.31
C GLY A 52 -9.90 12.70 6.80
N ARG A 53 -10.33 11.85 5.88
CA ARG A 53 -11.10 10.65 6.20
C ARG A 53 -10.17 9.57 6.74
N PRO A 54 -10.55 8.82 7.80
CA PRO A 54 -9.73 7.73 8.30
C PRO A 54 -9.38 6.74 7.20
N ALA A 55 -8.09 6.41 7.10
CA ALA A 55 -7.57 5.48 6.12
C ALA A 55 -6.58 4.52 6.77
N VAL A 56 -6.68 3.24 6.45
CA VAL A 56 -5.86 2.18 7.04
C VAL A 56 -5.37 1.22 5.97
N THR A 57 -4.04 1.13 5.87
CA THR A 57 -3.33 0.15 5.03
C THR A 57 -2.48 -0.73 5.93
N ILE A 58 -2.46 -2.03 5.69
CA ILE A 58 -1.53 -2.95 6.34
C ILE A 58 -0.56 -3.46 5.29
N ALA A 59 0.73 -3.41 5.60
CA ALA A 59 1.80 -3.82 4.70
C ALA A 59 2.65 -4.91 5.36
N TRP A 60 2.95 -5.98 4.63
CA TRP A 60 3.90 -7.00 5.06
C TRP A 60 5.04 -7.09 4.05
N PRO A 61 6.30 -7.14 4.50
CA PRO A 61 7.42 -7.36 3.60
C PRO A 61 7.36 -8.78 3.06
N LEU A 62 7.60 -8.91 1.76
CA LEU A 62 7.80 -10.18 1.09
C LEU A 62 9.30 -10.44 0.88
N PRO A 63 9.72 -11.70 0.70
CA PRO A 63 11.06 -11.98 0.23
C PRO A 63 11.31 -11.26 -1.11
N SER A 64 12.38 -10.48 -1.20
CA SER A 64 12.79 -9.83 -2.44
C SER A 64 14.28 -10.05 -2.66
N ALA A 65 14.66 -10.34 -3.90
CA ALA A 65 16.06 -10.51 -4.31
C ALA A 65 16.69 -9.21 -4.85
N ARG A 66 15.91 -8.12 -4.92
CA ARG A 66 16.28 -6.88 -5.61
C ARG A 66 16.86 -5.88 -4.61
N THR A 67 18.08 -5.42 -4.87
CA THR A 67 18.77 -4.49 -3.97
C THR A 67 18.15 -3.10 -4.08
N GLY A 68 17.81 -2.47 -2.95
CA GLY A 68 17.23 -1.13 -2.91
C GLY A 68 15.71 -1.08 -3.11
N GLU A 69 15.07 -2.21 -3.36
CA GLU A 69 13.62 -2.34 -3.47
C GLU A 69 13.09 -3.36 -2.46
N GLN A 70 11.82 -3.22 -2.07
CA GLN A 70 11.15 -4.14 -1.15
C GLN A 70 9.77 -4.46 -1.69
N ASP A 71 9.53 -5.73 -1.97
CA ASP A 71 8.20 -6.21 -2.33
C ASP A 71 7.31 -6.22 -1.09
N LEU A 72 6.09 -5.70 -1.21
CA LEU A 72 5.12 -5.60 -0.12
C LEU A 72 3.81 -6.27 -0.51
N LEU A 73 3.28 -7.11 0.38
CA LEU A 73 1.87 -7.47 0.34
C LEU A 73 1.09 -6.37 1.06
N LEU A 74 0.07 -5.83 0.40
CA LEU A 74 -0.77 -4.79 0.97
C LEU A 74 -2.19 -5.29 1.18
N ARG A 75 -2.77 -4.99 2.34
CA ARG A 75 -4.21 -5.11 2.60
C ARG A 75 -4.79 -3.73 2.84
N LEU A 76 -5.75 -3.35 2.01
CA LEU A 76 -6.55 -2.15 2.18
C LEU A 76 -7.69 -2.46 3.15
N VAL A 77 -7.63 -1.92 4.37
CA VAL A 77 -8.75 -2.02 5.35
C VAL A 77 -9.84 -1.01 4.98
N THR A 78 -9.42 0.15 4.46
CA THR A 78 -10.28 1.15 3.81
C THR A 78 -9.89 1.29 2.34
N GLY A 79 -10.79 1.80 1.49
CA GLY A 79 -10.58 1.91 0.03
C GLY A 79 -10.61 3.34 -0.51
N HIS A 80 -9.76 4.25 -0.01
CA HIS A 80 -9.71 5.62 -0.55
C HIS A 80 -8.87 5.73 -1.82
N ARG A 81 -9.15 6.74 -2.64
CA ARG A 81 -8.37 7.06 -3.84
C ARG A 81 -6.89 7.26 -3.47
N HIS A 82 -6.00 6.59 -4.19
CA HIS A 82 -4.54 6.66 -4.00
C HIS A 82 -4.03 6.24 -2.61
N GLN A 83 -4.83 5.56 -1.79
CA GLN A 83 -4.50 5.30 -0.39
C GLN A 83 -3.13 4.64 -0.17
N ALA A 84 -2.90 3.47 -0.78
CA ALA A 84 -1.61 2.78 -0.65
C ALA A 84 -0.43 3.64 -1.14
N ARG A 85 -0.63 4.35 -2.25
CA ARG A 85 0.38 5.22 -2.88
C ARG A 85 0.81 6.34 -1.93
N VAL A 86 -0.16 7.04 -1.34
CA VAL A 86 0.09 8.14 -0.41
C VAL A 86 0.67 7.63 0.91
N HIS A 87 0.13 6.53 1.46
CA HIS A 87 0.63 5.93 2.70
C HIS A 87 2.09 5.49 2.60
N LEU A 88 2.46 4.83 1.51
CA LEU A 88 3.83 4.37 1.31
C LEU A 88 4.80 5.53 1.02
N ALA A 89 4.38 6.53 0.23
CA ALA A 89 5.18 7.74 0.02
C ALA A 89 5.36 8.55 1.31
N TRP A 90 4.35 8.58 2.18
CA TRP A 90 4.44 9.24 3.50
C TRP A 90 5.49 8.60 4.42
N LEU A 91 5.77 7.30 4.24
CA LEU A 91 6.82 6.57 4.96
C LEU A 91 8.19 6.63 4.29
N ASP A 92 8.38 7.50 3.29
CA ASP A 92 9.60 7.56 2.48
C ASP A 92 9.90 6.24 1.75
N ARG A 93 8.84 5.49 1.41
CA ARG A 93 8.89 4.22 0.67
C ARG A 93 7.94 4.27 -0.55
N PRO A 94 8.07 5.26 -1.45
CA PRO A 94 7.12 5.42 -2.56
C PRO A 94 7.16 4.22 -3.52
N ILE A 95 6.03 3.95 -4.16
CA ILE A 95 5.90 2.83 -5.09
C ILE A 95 6.69 3.13 -6.37
N VAL A 96 7.45 2.15 -6.86
CA VAL A 96 8.18 2.26 -8.14
C VAL A 96 7.22 2.54 -9.30
N GLY A 97 7.58 3.50 -10.15
CA GLY A 97 6.75 4.00 -11.25
C GLY A 97 5.69 5.02 -10.83
N ASP A 98 5.62 5.40 -9.55
CA ASP A 98 4.64 6.38 -9.06
C ASP A 98 5.12 7.83 -9.16
N ALA A 99 5.10 8.38 -10.38
CA ALA A 99 5.54 9.76 -10.63
C ALA A 99 4.76 10.82 -9.82
N ALA A 100 3.52 10.54 -9.42
CA ALA A 100 2.70 11.51 -8.67
C ALA A 100 3.08 11.60 -7.19
N TYR A 101 3.72 10.56 -6.64
CA TYR A 101 4.08 10.48 -5.22
C TYR A 101 5.57 10.18 -5.00
N GLY A 102 6.43 10.54 -5.96
CA GLY A 102 7.89 10.49 -5.82
C GLY A 102 8.52 9.11 -5.98
N GLY A 103 7.81 8.17 -6.62
CA GLY A 103 8.34 6.85 -6.95
C GLY A 103 9.52 6.91 -7.93
N PRO A 104 10.51 6.00 -7.81
CA PRO A 104 11.55 5.84 -8.82
C PRO A 104 10.96 5.65 -10.23
N ILE A 105 11.65 6.19 -11.25
CA ILE A 105 11.18 6.14 -12.64
C ILE A 105 11.08 4.68 -13.10
N SER A 106 9.92 4.32 -13.68
CA SER A 106 9.68 3.03 -14.31
C SER A 106 8.65 3.18 -15.44
N SER A 107 8.55 2.18 -16.31
CA SER A 107 7.61 2.17 -17.43
C SER A 107 6.14 2.02 -16.99
N SER A 108 5.91 1.53 -15.77
CA SER A 108 4.56 1.35 -15.22
C SER A 108 4.57 1.45 -13.70
N LEU A 109 3.41 1.76 -13.12
CA LEU A 109 3.20 1.75 -11.68
C LEU A 109 3.22 0.31 -11.15
N ARG A 110 4.14 0.00 -10.23
CA ARG A 110 4.28 -1.33 -9.62
C ARG A 110 3.33 -1.54 -8.45
N LEU A 111 2.03 -1.39 -8.71
CA LEU A 111 0.94 -1.66 -7.78
C LEU A 111 -0.13 -2.51 -8.47
N HIS A 112 -0.31 -3.77 -8.03
CA HIS A 112 -1.25 -4.70 -8.66
C HIS A 112 -2.25 -5.24 -7.63
N ALA A 113 -3.53 -5.28 -8.01
CA ALA A 113 -4.58 -5.92 -7.24
C ALA A 113 -4.57 -7.43 -7.51
N THR A 114 -3.78 -8.15 -6.73
CA THR A 114 -3.55 -9.59 -6.88
C THR A 114 -4.73 -10.43 -6.38
N VAL A 115 -5.52 -9.95 -5.43
CA VAL A 115 -6.78 -10.58 -4.99
C VAL A 115 -7.87 -9.55 -4.72
N LEU A 116 -9.08 -9.89 -5.14
CA LEU A 116 -10.31 -9.23 -4.75
C LEU A 116 -11.23 -10.23 -4.05
N ASP A 117 -11.64 -9.91 -2.82
CA ASP A 117 -12.57 -10.71 -2.02
C ASP A 117 -13.83 -9.86 -1.75
N LEU A 118 -14.96 -10.30 -2.27
CA LEU A 118 -16.26 -9.65 -2.12
C LEU A 118 -17.21 -10.42 -1.19
N SER A 119 -16.74 -11.49 -0.54
CA SER A 119 -17.58 -12.39 0.27
C SER A 119 -18.33 -11.69 1.41
N ALA A 120 -17.80 -10.58 1.93
CA ALA A 120 -18.47 -9.76 2.94
C ALA A 120 -19.68 -8.99 2.40
N ALA A 121 -19.65 -8.56 1.13
CA ALA A 121 -20.73 -7.84 0.48
C ALA A 121 -21.71 -8.79 -0.24
N CYS A 122 -21.17 -9.86 -0.82
CA CYS A 122 -21.87 -10.87 -1.59
C CYS A 122 -21.47 -12.26 -1.04
N PRO A 123 -22.17 -12.78 -0.02
CA PRO A 123 -21.86 -14.09 0.55
C PRO A 123 -21.84 -15.18 -0.52
N GLY A 124 -20.78 -16.01 -0.53
CA GLY A 124 -20.60 -17.09 -1.49
C GLY A 124 -19.84 -16.71 -2.77
N GLU A 125 -19.57 -15.43 -3.00
CA GLU A 125 -18.75 -15.00 -4.13
C GLU A 125 -17.30 -15.49 -3.96
N PRO A 126 -16.71 -16.18 -4.96
CA PRO A 126 -15.33 -16.63 -4.89
C PRO A 126 -14.36 -15.45 -4.93
N ARG A 127 -13.17 -15.65 -4.36
CA ARG A 127 -12.07 -14.70 -4.53
C ARG A 127 -11.63 -14.68 -5.99
N ILE A 128 -11.42 -13.48 -6.51
CA ILE A 128 -10.85 -13.28 -7.84
C ILE A 128 -9.35 -13.07 -7.67
N HIS A 129 -8.55 -13.83 -8.41
CA HIS A 129 -7.08 -13.76 -8.38
C HIS A 129 -6.54 -13.15 -9.67
N GLY A 130 -5.68 -12.15 -9.54
CA GLY A 130 -4.88 -11.57 -10.61
C GLY A 130 -3.42 -12.02 -10.45
N PRO A 131 -2.83 -12.70 -11.45
CA PRO A 131 -1.42 -13.07 -11.38
C PRO A 131 -0.55 -11.80 -11.44
N ILE A 132 0.58 -11.83 -10.74
CA ILE A 132 1.57 -10.75 -10.82
C ILE A 132 1.97 -10.56 -12.31
N PRO A 133 2.02 -9.32 -12.82
CA PRO A 133 2.45 -9.08 -14.18
C PRO A 133 3.85 -9.65 -14.42
N ALA A 134 4.01 -10.51 -15.43
CA ALA A 134 5.30 -11.13 -15.74
C ALA A 134 6.44 -10.12 -16.02
N SER A 135 6.08 -8.90 -16.46
CA SER A 135 7.03 -7.80 -16.66
C SER A 135 7.67 -7.29 -15.37
N TRP A 136 7.18 -7.69 -14.19
CA TRP A 136 7.72 -7.29 -12.89
C TRP A 136 8.71 -8.31 -12.33
N ASP A 137 8.76 -9.52 -12.87
CA ASP A 137 9.70 -10.57 -12.46
C ASP A 137 11.04 -10.51 -13.22
N ALA A 138 11.22 -9.54 -14.12
CA ALA A 138 12.48 -9.34 -14.82
C ALA A 138 13.52 -8.65 -13.89
N PRO A 139 14.77 -9.14 -13.84
CA PRO A 139 15.83 -8.59 -13.00
C PRO A 139 16.24 -7.17 -13.39
#